data_AF-A0A0J1DCU4-F1
#
_entry.id   AF-A0A0J1DCU4-F1
#
_cell.length_a   1.000
_cell.length_b   1.000
_cell.length_c   1.000
_cell.angle_alpha   90.00
_cell.angle_beta   90.00
_cell.angle_gamma   90.00
#
_symmetry.space_group_name_H-M   'P 1'
#
loop_
_entity.id
_entity.type
_entity.pdbx_description
1 polymer ?
#
loop_
_entity_poly.entity_id
_entity_poly.type
_entity_poly.pdbx_seq_one_letter_code
_entity_poly.pdbx_strand_id
1 'polypeptide(L)'
;MINRPLFVPQPRQWCWRRDWHVKWESAWTLLWKFAYLNQIATSDLARLVISRQCGKRSAILAKPQVDLRDSAVFDIAVLASLLRVSQVAVREAFLFDIAPGSVLDSSDCLRWCVTCMRSGFHSPLFQLRPTRSCPIHGHMLVDRCPACSRTIPYKLTKAFSQHPFTCPHCGVDMAPTIREDRPKILRLQAHEAALLATHCAFIASPQTSN
;
A
#
# COMPACT_ATOMS: atom_id res chain seq x y z
N MET A 1 -8.80 51.48 -11.45
CA MET A 1 -7.79 50.68 -10.74
C MET A 1 -8.39 49.30 -10.49
N ILE A 2 -7.94 48.28 -11.21
CA ILE A 2 -8.50 46.91 -11.09
C ILE A 2 -7.77 46.22 -9.94
N ASN A 3 -8.54 45.85 -8.92
CA ASN A 3 -8.06 45.17 -7.72
C ASN A 3 -7.58 43.75 -8.11
N ARG A 4 -6.26 43.58 -8.27
CA ARG A 4 -5.66 42.28 -8.59
C ARG A 4 -5.77 41.41 -7.34
N PRO A 5 -6.45 40.25 -7.37
CA PRO A 5 -6.54 39.41 -6.19
C PRO A 5 -5.13 39.01 -5.76
N LEU A 6 -4.77 39.38 -4.53
CA LEU A 6 -3.56 38.93 -3.88
C LEU A 6 -3.64 37.41 -3.81
N PHE A 7 -2.84 36.72 -4.62
CA PHE A 7 -2.71 35.27 -4.55
C PHE A 7 -2.05 34.93 -3.23
N VAL A 8 -2.85 34.65 -2.20
CA VAL A 8 -2.35 34.13 -0.93
C VAL A 8 -1.84 32.72 -1.23
N PRO A 9 -0.54 32.44 -1.05
CA PRO A 9 -0.01 31.10 -1.24
C PRO A 9 -0.77 30.16 -0.30
N GLN A 10 -1.51 29.22 -0.85
CA GLN A 10 -2.10 28.16 -0.05
C GLN A 10 -0.96 27.39 0.63
N PRO A 11 -1.09 27.03 1.91
CA PRO A 11 -0.11 26.18 2.57
C PRO A 11 0.08 24.92 1.72
N ARG A 12 1.33 24.46 1.60
CA ARG A 12 1.63 23.21 0.87
C ARG A 12 0.89 22.06 1.55
N GLN A 13 -0.19 21.62 0.93
CA GLN A 13 -0.97 20.49 1.40
C GLN A 13 -0.74 19.30 0.47
N TRP A 14 -0.62 18.12 1.06
CA TRP A 14 -0.58 16.88 0.32
C TRP A 14 -1.98 16.53 -0.20
N CYS A 15 -2.04 16.06 -1.44
CA CYS A 15 -3.22 15.53 -2.08
C CYS A 15 -3.52 14.12 -1.57
N TRP A 16 -4.66 13.97 -0.92
CA TRP A 16 -5.24 12.66 -0.62
C TRP A 16 -6.76 12.72 -0.75
N ARG A 17 -7.32 11.75 -1.48
CA ARG A 17 -8.77 11.59 -1.65
C ARG A 17 -9.24 10.57 -0.63
N ARG A 18 -10.10 10.96 0.32
CA ARG A 18 -10.57 10.05 1.39
C ARG A 18 -11.23 8.78 0.81
N ASP A 19 -11.99 8.95 -0.26
CA ASP A 19 -12.68 7.87 -0.97
C ASP A 19 -11.74 6.90 -1.71
N TRP A 20 -10.43 7.16 -1.72
CA TRP A 20 -9.44 6.23 -2.28
C TRP A 20 -8.95 5.21 -1.26
N HIS A 21 -9.18 5.44 0.02
CA HIS A 21 -8.86 4.47 1.06
C HIS A 21 -9.96 3.42 1.13
N VAL A 22 -9.57 2.17 0.95
CA VAL A 22 -10.44 1.00 1.19
C VAL A 22 -10.01 0.36 2.50
N LYS A 23 -10.96 -0.10 3.32
CA LYS A 23 -10.62 -0.78 4.58
C LYS A 23 -9.78 -2.04 4.28
N TRP A 24 -8.77 -2.31 5.12
CA TRP A 24 -7.77 -3.38 4.93
C TRP A 24 -6.96 -3.26 3.64
N GLU A 25 -6.77 -2.04 3.18
CA GLU A 25 -5.81 -1.73 2.14
C GLU A 25 -4.39 -1.75 2.71
N SER A 26 -3.47 -2.35 1.96
CA SER A 26 -2.09 -2.54 2.40
C SER A 26 -1.24 -1.27 2.30
N ALA A 27 -0.14 -1.24 3.06
CA ALA A 27 0.86 -0.19 2.99
C ALA A 27 1.39 0.01 1.57
N TRP A 28 1.48 -1.07 0.78
CA TRP A 28 1.87 -1.03 -0.63
C TRP A 28 1.03 -0.06 -1.45
N THR A 29 -0.28 -0.29 -1.51
CA THR A 29 -1.20 0.53 -2.31
C THR A 29 -1.40 1.91 -1.70
N LEU A 30 -1.43 2.06 -0.37
CA LEU A 30 -1.54 3.37 0.26
C LEU A 30 -0.38 4.29 -0.11
N LEU A 31 0.85 3.79 0.02
CA LEU A 31 2.06 4.55 -0.28
C LEU A 31 2.16 4.88 -1.78
N TRP A 32 1.83 3.94 -2.66
CA TRP A 32 1.89 4.17 -4.11
C TRP A 32 0.76 5.05 -4.65
N LYS A 33 -0.44 5.01 -4.06
CA LYS A 33 -1.51 5.98 -4.32
C LYS A 33 -1.08 7.38 -3.90
N PHE A 34 -0.51 7.50 -2.70
CA PHE A 34 0.00 8.78 -2.21
C PHE A 34 1.12 9.30 -3.13
N ALA A 35 2.06 8.43 -3.51
CA ALA A 35 3.13 8.75 -4.45
C ALA A 35 2.58 9.29 -5.78
N TYR A 36 1.59 8.60 -6.34
CA TYR A 36 0.96 8.96 -7.60
C TYR A 36 0.21 10.30 -7.53
N LEU A 37 -0.63 10.50 -6.51
CA LEU A 37 -1.41 11.73 -6.36
C LEU A 37 -0.54 12.97 -6.14
N ASN A 38 0.64 12.80 -5.55
CA ASN A 38 1.53 13.90 -5.18
C ASN A 38 2.75 14.01 -6.09
N GLN A 39 2.87 13.15 -7.11
CA GLN A 39 4.01 13.09 -8.03
C GLN A 39 5.36 13.07 -7.28
N ILE A 40 5.42 12.32 -6.18
CA ILE A 40 6.56 12.30 -5.26
C ILE A 40 7.42 11.05 -5.52
N ALA A 41 8.73 11.27 -5.66
CA ALA A 41 9.69 10.19 -5.83
C ALA A 41 9.82 9.34 -4.56
N THR A 42 10.23 8.07 -4.70
CA THR A 42 10.38 7.15 -3.56
C THR A 42 11.32 7.69 -2.47
N SER A 43 12.38 8.42 -2.84
CA SER A 43 13.31 9.02 -1.88
C SER A 43 12.63 10.04 -0.97
N ASP A 44 11.79 10.90 -1.55
CA ASP A 44 11.08 11.93 -0.80
C ASP A 44 9.94 11.33 0.00
N LEU A 45 9.26 10.32 -0.55
CA LEU A 45 8.30 9.52 0.19
C LEU A 45 8.96 8.88 1.42
N ALA A 46 10.11 8.22 1.27
CA ALA A 46 10.86 7.64 2.39
C ALA A 46 11.28 8.70 3.41
N ARG A 47 11.73 9.88 2.98
CA ARG A 47 12.04 11.00 3.89
C ARG A 47 10.82 11.42 4.71
N LEU A 48 9.64 11.39 4.10
CA LEU A 48 8.40 11.80 4.73
C LEU A 48 7.88 10.75 5.73
N VAL A 49 7.89 9.47 5.37
CA VAL A 49 7.16 8.43 6.14
C VAL A 49 8.03 7.59 7.07
N ILE A 50 9.35 7.56 6.88
CA ILE A 50 10.24 6.83 7.79
C ILE A 50 10.40 7.66 9.07
N SER A 51 10.32 7.01 10.23
CA SER A 51 10.45 7.67 11.53
C SER A 51 11.80 8.36 11.69
N ARG A 52 11.78 9.55 12.29
CA ARG A 52 13.01 10.28 12.67
C ARG A 52 13.77 9.58 13.80
N GLN A 53 13.08 8.76 14.59
CA GLN A 53 13.66 7.98 15.69
C GLN A 53 14.20 6.62 15.22
N CYS A 54 14.01 6.25 13.95
CA CYS A 54 14.55 5.02 13.40
C CYS A 54 16.08 5.10 13.35
N GLY A 55 16.79 4.27 14.13
CA GLY A 55 18.26 4.22 14.13
C GLY A 55 18.89 3.86 12.77
N LYS A 56 18.12 3.29 11.84
CA LYS A 56 18.55 2.95 10.47
C LYS A 56 18.16 4.01 9.43
N ARG A 57 17.61 5.15 9.85
CA ARG A 57 17.04 6.17 8.95
C ARG A 57 18.01 6.60 7.87
N SER A 58 19.22 7.03 8.22
CA SER A 58 20.20 7.55 7.24
C SER A 58 20.51 6.53 6.13
N ALA A 59 20.67 5.26 6.50
CA ALA A 59 20.89 4.17 5.55
C ALA A 59 19.67 3.93 4.65
N ILE A 60 18.46 3.91 5.24
CA ILE A 60 17.20 3.77 4.50
C ILE A 60 17.02 4.92 3.49
N LEU A 61 17.31 6.16 3.88
CA LEU A 61 17.15 7.31 2.99
C LEU A 61 18.16 7.32 1.84
N ALA A 62 19.38 6.81 2.07
CA ALA A 62 20.38 6.66 1.01
C ALA A 62 19.95 5.60 -0.02
N LYS A 63 19.46 4.45 0.47
CA LYS A 63 19.04 3.32 -0.38
C LYS A 63 17.74 2.69 0.15
N PRO A 64 16.56 3.24 -0.23
CA PRO A 64 15.28 2.71 0.20
C PRO A 64 15.09 1.26 -0.24
N GLN A 65 14.98 0.37 0.75
CA GLN A 65 14.76 -1.07 0.60
C GLN A 65 13.95 -1.59 1.80
N VAL A 66 12.86 -0.90 2.12
CA VAL A 66 12.09 -1.14 3.35
C VAL A 66 10.98 -2.16 3.08
N ASP A 67 10.90 -3.20 3.90
CA ASP A 67 9.82 -4.19 3.85
C ASP A 67 8.48 -3.52 4.18
N LEU A 68 7.47 -3.71 3.31
CA LEU A 68 6.14 -3.13 3.50
C LEU A 68 5.17 -4.05 4.23
N ARG A 69 5.63 -5.21 4.71
CA ARG A 69 4.90 -6.03 5.69
C ARG A 69 5.06 -5.51 7.12
N ASP A 70 6.12 -4.76 7.39
CA ASP A 70 6.53 -4.34 8.73
C ASP A 70 6.40 -2.82 8.90
N SER A 71 5.75 -2.39 9.97
CA SER A 71 5.55 -0.98 10.30
C SER A 71 6.68 -0.38 11.14
N ALA A 72 7.62 -1.20 11.64
CA ALA A 72 8.60 -0.82 12.67
C ALA A 72 9.46 0.42 12.36
N VAL A 73 9.71 0.71 11.09
CA VAL A 73 10.54 1.88 10.68
C VAL A 73 9.71 3.10 10.27
N PHE A 74 8.39 2.97 10.20
CA PHE A 74 7.49 4.02 9.75
C PHE A 74 7.03 4.91 10.90
N ASP A 75 6.78 6.17 10.60
CA ASP A 75 6.08 7.08 11.50
C ASP A 75 4.56 6.96 11.27
N ILE A 76 3.91 6.21 12.16
CA ILE A 76 2.47 5.91 12.07
C ILE A 76 1.62 7.18 12.18
N ALA A 77 2.02 8.14 13.02
CA ALA A 77 1.27 9.38 13.20
C ALA A 77 1.36 10.25 11.94
N VAL A 78 2.54 10.33 11.33
CA VAL A 78 2.72 11.04 10.05
C VAL A 78 1.93 10.35 8.94
N LEU A 79 2.02 9.02 8.81
CA LEU A 79 1.23 8.28 7.81
C LEU A 79 -0.28 8.53 7.98
N ALA A 80 -0.80 8.46 9.20
CA ALA A 80 -2.21 8.71 9.49
C ALA A 80 -2.63 10.12 9.08
N SER A 81 -1.79 11.13 9.36
CA SER A 81 -2.02 12.52 8.96
C SER A 81 -2.04 12.69 7.44
N LEU A 82 -1.05 12.15 6.73
CA LEU A 82 -0.92 12.26 5.28
C LEU A 82 -2.08 11.58 4.53
N LEU A 83 -2.44 10.39 5.00
CA LEU A 83 -3.50 9.56 4.42
C LEU A 83 -4.88 9.91 4.97
N ARG A 84 -4.98 10.86 5.91
CA ARG A 84 -6.25 11.31 6.51
C ARG A 84 -7.12 10.14 7.03
N VAL A 85 -6.46 9.14 7.63
CA VAL A 85 -7.08 7.96 8.26
C VAL A 85 -6.62 7.82 9.71
N SER A 86 -7.20 6.90 10.46
CA SER A 86 -6.78 6.62 11.83
C SER A 86 -5.42 5.91 11.87
N GLN A 87 -4.68 6.03 12.98
CA GLN A 87 -3.46 5.24 13.20
C GLN A 87 -3.74 3.73 13.20
N VAL A 88 -4.93 3.31 13.66
CA VAL A 88 -5.36 1.91 13.60
C VAL A 88 -5.43 1.44 12.15
N ALA A 89 -6.06 2.21 11.25
CA ALA A 89 -6.12 1.87 9.83
C ALA A 89 -4.72 1.80 9.18
N VAL A 90 -3.79 2.66 9.61
CA VAL A 90 -2.40 2.60 9.16
C VAL A 90 -1.70 1.33 9.65
N ARG A 91 -1.92 0.90 10.89
CA ARG A 91 -1.37 -0.36 11.38
C ARG A 91 -1.95 -1.57 10.65
N GLU A 92 -3.26 -1.55 10.39
CA GLU A 92 -3.94 -2.60 9.63
C GLU A 92 -3.41 -2.76 8.19
N ALA A 93 -2.70 -1.76 7.66
CA ALA A 93 -2.05 -1.81 6.35
C ALA A 93 -0.76 -2.65 6.33
N PHE A 94 -0.15 -2.94 7.48
CA PHE A 94 1.08 -3.73 7.60
C PHE A 94 0.76 -5.14 8.08
N LEU A 95 1.27 -6.16 7.37
CA LEU A 95 0.95 -7.56 7.67
C LEU A 95 1.35 -7.96 9.09
N PHE A 96 2.53 -7.55 9.56
CA PHE A 96 3.03 -7.99 10.86
C PHE A 96 2.35 -7.32 12.06
N ASP A 97 1.63 -6.21 11.84
CA ASP A 97 0.76 -5.62 12.86
C ASP A 97 -0.56 -6.40 13.01
N ILE A 98 -1.10 -6.96 11.92
CA ILE A 98 -2.36 -7.74 11.95
C ILE A 98 -2.15 -9.23 12.19
N ALA A 99 -0.98 -9.75 11.85
CA ALA A 99 -0.61 -11.15 11.98
C ALA A 99 0.82 -11.27 12.56
N PRO A 100 1.02 -10.92 13.84
CA PRO A 100 2.32 -11.07 14.49
C PRO A 100 2.83 -12.51 14.37
N GLY A 101 4.12 -12.70 14.08
CA GLY A 101 4.72 -14.02 13.93
C GLY A 101 4.57 -14.67 12.54
N SER A 102 3.82 -14.08 11.63
CA SER A 102 3.62 -14.60 10.26
C SER A 102 4.83 -14.44 9.31
N VAL A 103 6.03 -14.16 9.84
CA VAL A 103 7.24 -13.91 9.05
C VAL A 103 7.54 -15.09 8.12
N LEU A 104 7.56 -16.31 8.67
CA LEU A 104 7.86 -17.53 7.92
C LEU A 104 6.77 -17.89 6.89
N ASP A 105 5.52 -17.56 7.20
CA ASP A 105 4.37 -17.85 6.34
C ASP A 105 4.11 -16.76 5.31
N SER A 106 4.92 -15.71 5.26
CA SER A 106 4.73 -14.58 4.35
C SER A 106 5.70 -14.57 3.17
N SER A 107 5.27 -13.93 2.09
CA SER A 107 6.06 -13.67 0.89
C SER A 107 6.73 -12.30 1.00
N ASP A 108 7.99 -12.20 0.59
CA ASP A 108 8.71 -10.93 0.41
C ASP A 108 8.50 -10.33 -0.98
N CYS A 109 7.90 -11.10 -1.89
CA CYS A 109 7.46 -10.67 -3.21
C CYS A 109 5.97 -10.34 -3.20
N LEU A 110 5.57 -9.32 -3.95
CA LEU A 110 4.19 -8.91 -4.15
C LEU A 110 3.36 -10.10 -4.65
N ARG A 111 2.28 -10.43 -3.94
CA ARG A 111 1.27 -11.41 -4.32
C ARG A 111 -0.06 -10.70 -4.41
N TRP A 112 -0.82 -10.86 -5.49
CA TRP A 112 -2.01 -10.05 -5.69
C TRP A 112 -3.12 -10.76 -6.47
N CYS A 113 -4.34 -10.27 -6.27
CA CYS A 113 -5.45 -10.56 -7.15
C CYS A 113 -5.43 -9.56 -8.31
N VAL A 114 -5.45 -10.05 -9.55
CA VAL A 114 -5.41 -9.21 -10.76
C VAL A 114 -6.59 -8.22 -10.78
N THR A 115 -7.79 -8.67 -10.41
CA THR A 115 -8.99 -7.80 -10.37
C THR A 115 -8.86 -6.68 -9.34
N CYS A 116 -8.44 -7.02 -8.12
CA CYS A 116 -8.14 -6.02 -7.08
C CYS A 116 -7.09 -5.00 -7.54
N MET A 117 -5.95 -5.50 -8.05
CA MET A 117 -4.83 -4.64 -8.44
C MET A 117 -5.20 -3.69 -9.57
N ARG A 118 -5.99 -4.14 -10.56
CA ARG A 118 -6.48 -3.29 -11.66
C ARG A 118 -7.22 -2.04 -11.17
N SER A 119 -7.95 -2.16 -10.07
CA SER A 119 -8.68 -1.06 -9.40
C SER A 119 -7.82 -0.26 -8.39
N GLY A 120 -6.53 -0.56 -8.28
CA GLY A 120 -5.62 0.07 -7.35
C GLY A 120 -5.73 -0.43 -5.90
N PHE A 121 -6.25 -1.64 -5.67
CA PHE A 121 -6.39 -2.23 -4.33
C PHE A 121 -5.49 -3.46 -4.14
N HIS A 122 -4.98 -3.61 -2.92
CA HIS A 122 -4.21 -4.75 -2.46
C HIS A 122 -4.41 -4.87 -0.94
N SER A 123 -4.69 -6.07 -0.45
CA SER A 123 -4.81 -6.35 0.98
C SER A 123 -3.50 -6.92 1.53
N PRO A 124 -3.06 -6.56 2.76
CA PRO A 124 -1.86 -7.14 3.35
C PRO A 124 -1.95 -8.66 3.52
N LEU A 125 -3.16 -9.21 3.65
CA LEU A 125 -3.41 -10.65 3.72
C LEU A 125 -2.90 -11.41 2.49
N PHE A 126 -2.86 -10.77 1.33
CA PHE A 126 -2.38 -11.42 0.10
C PHE A 126 -0.91 -11.85 0.22
N GLN A 127 -0.15 -11.27 1.17
CA GLN A 127 1.23 -11.64 1.42
C GLN A 127 1.41 -12.95 2.20
N LEU A 128 0.35 -13.48 2.82
CA LEU A 128 0.41 -14.77 3.52
C LEU A 128 0.32 -15.92 2.51
N ARG A 129 1.34 -16.78 2.46
CA ARG A 129 1.39 -17.96 1.59
C ARG A 129 0.16 -18.87 1.74
N PRO A 130 -0.40 -19.08 2.95
CA PRO A 130 -1.66 -19.81 3.11
C PRO A 130 -2.86 -19.18 2.40
N THR A 131 -2.89 -17.85 2.23
CA THR A 131 -3.89 -17.17 1.41
C THR A 131 -3.58 -17.43 -0.06
N ARG A 132 -4.23 -18.43 -0.64
CA ARG A 132 -4.03 -18.83 -2.05
C ARG A 132 -4.96 -18.12 -3.03
N SER A 133 -6.14 -17.73 -2.55
CA SER A 133 -7.17 -17.06 -3.34
C SER A 133 -7.60 -15.75 -2.69
N CYS A 134 -8.08 -14.83 -3.51
CA CYS A 134 -8.63 -13.55 -3.10
C CYS A 134 -9.96 -13.76 -2.34
N PRO A 135 -10.11 -13.29 -1.10
CA PRO A 135 -11.38 -13.40 -0.38
C PRO A 135 -12.52 -12.57 -0.98
N ILE A 136 -12.19 -11.56 -1.79
CA ILE A 136 -13.18 -10.69 -2.44
C ILE A 136 -13.71 -11.35 -3.73
N HIS A 137 -12.79 -11.79 -4.59
CA HIS A 137 -13.13 -12.23 -5.96
C HIS A 137 -13.02 -13.75 -6.18
N GLY A 138 -12.51 -14.52 -5.23
CA GLY A 138 -12.26 -15.95 -5.36
C GLY A 138 -11.08 -16.35 -6.28
N HIS A 139 -10.51 -15.42 -7.05
CA HIS A 139 -9.40 -15.68 -7.96
C HIS A 139 -8.12 -16.10 -7.23
N MET A 140 -7.34 -17.02 -7.82
CA MET A 140 -6.00 -17.33 -7.33
C MET A 140 -5.11 -16.08 -7.33
N LEU A 141 -4.32 -15.93 -6.27
CA LEU A 141 -3.32 -14.87 -6.20
C LEU A 141 -2.14 -15.21 -7.10
N VAL A 142 -1.68 -14.23 -7.88
CA VAL A 142 -0.47 -14.33 -8.69
C VAL A 142 0.70 -13.66 -7.96
N ASP A 143 1.92 -14.10 -8.24
CA ASP A 143 3.16 -13.57 -7.63
C ASP A 143 4.17 -13.06 -8.67
N ARG A 144 3.77 -13.08 -9.94
CA ARG A 144 4.59 -12.73 -11.10
C ARG A 144 3.84 -11.81 -12.03
N CYS A 145 4.58 -10.90 -12.64
CA CYS A 145 4.02 -9.99 -13.64
C CYS A 145 3.43 -10.80 -14.81
N PRO A 146 2.19 -10.54 -15.24
CA PRO A 146 1.57 -11.27 -16.35
C PRO A 146 2.26 -11.00 -17.71
N ALA A 147 2.99 -9.90 -17.84
CA ALA A 147 3.68 -9.54 -19.08
C ALA A 147 5.10 -10.09 -19.18
N CYS A 148 5.86 -10.13 -18.07
CA CYS A 148 7.28 -10.52 -18.10
C CYS A 148 7.65 -11.66 -17.13
N SER A 149 6.68 -12.20 -16.40
CA SER A 149 6.83 -13.34 -15.47
C SER A 149 7.83 -13.16 -14.32
N ARG A 150 8.39 -11.95 -14.14
CA ARG A 150 9.28 -11.62 -13.03
C ARG A 150 8.48 -11.30 -11.76
N THR A 151 9.04 -11.66 -10.61
CA THR A 151 8.52 -11.28 -9.30
C THR A 151 8.80 -9.80 -9.03
N ILE A 152 7.94 -9.21 -8.20
CA ILE A 152 8.00 -7.80 -7.84
C ILE A 152 8.28 -7.72 -6.34
N PRO A 153 9.31 -6.99 -5.87
CA PRO A 153 9.61 -6.93 -4.44
C PRO A 153 8.52 -6.17 -3.69
N TYR A 154 8.06 -6.71 -2.55
CA TYR A 154 7.10 -6.03 -1.66
C TYR A 154 7.82 -5.05 -0.72
N LYS A 155 8.54 -4.09 -1.31
CA LYS A 155 9.36 -3.11 -0.60
C LYS A 155 9.16 -1.67 -1.08
N LEU A 156 9.25 -0.71 -0.16
CA LEU A 156 9.46 0.69 -0.52
C LEU A 156 10.86 0.82 -1.11
N THR A 157 10.93 0.85 -2.44
CA THR A 157 12.18 0.86 -3.20
C THR A 157 12.08 1.76 -4.43
N LYS A 158 13.23 2.25 -4.90
CA LYS A 158 13.33 3.16 -6.06
C LYS A 158 12.78 2.55 -7.35
N ALA A 159 12.55 1.23 -7.39
CA ALA A 159 12.01 0.53 -8.55
C ALA A 159 10.64 1.06 -9.03
N PHE A 160 9.89 1.77 -8.17
CA PHE A 160 8.59 2.38 -8.49
C PHE A 160 8.63 3.91 -8.56
N SER A 161 9.82 4.50 -8.51
CA SER A 161 10.00 5.95 -8.32
C SER A 161 9.44 6.81 -9.45
N GLN A 162 9.38 6.29 -10.68
CA GLN A 162 8.90 7.02 -11.84
C GLN A 162 7.41 6.77 -12.11
N HIS A 163 6.95 5.53 -11.92
CA HIS A 163 5.58 5.14 -12.23
C HIS A 163 5.05 4.14 -11.19
N PRO A 164 4.46 4.63 -10.08
CA PRO A 164 3.77 3.77 -9.10
C PRO A 164 2.78 2.85 -9.82
N PHE A 165 2.57 1.62 -9.34
CA PHE A 165 1.70 0.59 -9.96
C PHE A 165 2.15 -0.03 -11.29
N THR A 166 3.34 0.31 -11.79
CA THR A 166 3.91 -0.40 -12.94
C THR A 166 4.84 -1.52 -12.51
N CYS A 167 4.99 -2.54 -13.34
CA CYS A 167 6.03 -3.54 -13.14
C CYS A 167 7.42 -2.88 -13.26
N PRO A 168 8.30 -3.00 -12.25
CA PRO A 168 9.63 -2.36 -12.31
C PRO A 168 10.57 -2.97 -13.35
N HIS A 169 10.21 -4.11 -13.94
CA HIS A 169 11.04 -4.82 -14.92
C HIS A 169 10.62 -4.57 -16.37
N CYS A 170 9.33 -4.37 -16.63
CA CYS A 170 8.81 -4.23 -18.01
C CYS A 170 7.87 -3.03 -18.20
N GLY A 171 7.54 -2.29 -17.14
CA GLY A 171 6.72 -1.09 -17.21
C GLY A 171 5.21 -1.32 -17.39
N VAL A 172 4.73 -2.57 -17.52
CA VAL A 172 3.28 -2.81 -17.66
C VAL A 172 2.51 -2.22 -16.48
N ASP A 173 1.45 -1.45 -16.76
CA ASP A 173 0.59 -0.89 -15.73
C ASP A 173 -0.32 -1.98 -15.15
N MET A 174 -0.23 -2.18 -13.83
CA MET A 174 -1.02 -3.18 -13.12
C MET A 174 -2.33 -2.60 -12.58
N ALA A 175 -2.46 -1.27 -12.50
CA ALA A 175 -3.62 -0.58 -11.94
C ALA A 175 -4.18 0.49 -12.90
N PRO A 176 -4.50 0.15 -14.16
CA PRO A 176 -4.88 1.13 -15.18
C PRO A 176 -6.09 1.98 -14.78
N THR A 177 -7.02 1.46 -13.97
CA THR A 177 -8.22 2.21 -13.55
C THR A 177 -7.88 3.44 -12.72
N ILE A 178 -6.73 3.46 -12.01
CA ILE A 178 -6.34 4.64 -11.22
C ILE A 178 -5.89 5.82 -12.10
N ARG A 179 -5.60 5.55 -13.39
CA ARG A 179 -5.14 6.54 -14.38
C ARG A 179 -6.29 7.28 -15.04
N GLU A 180 -7.51 6.76 -14.95
CA GLU A 180 -8.70 7.38 -15.52
C GLU A 180 -8.99 8.73 -14.82
N ASP A 181 -9.59 9.69 -15.54
CA ASP A 181 -9.95 11.01 -15.00
C ASP A 181 -10.85 10.91 -13.75
N ARG A 182 -11.75 9.92 -13.77
CA ARG A 182 -12.68 9.57 -12.69
C ARG A 182 -12.50 8.11 -12.31
N PRO A 183 -11.42 7.78 -11.60
CA PRO A 183 -11.05 6.40 -11.38
C PRO A 183 -12.09 5.72 -10.49
N LYS A 184 -12.61 4.60 -10.98
CA LYS A 184 -13.52 3.74 -10.22
C LYS A 184 -12.70 2.93 -9.21
N ILE A 185 -12.36 3.56 -8.09
CA ILE A 185 -11.70 2.88 -6.98
C ILE A 185 -12.62 1.79 -6.45
N LEU A 186 -12.04 0.64 -6.10
CA LEU A 186 -12.76 -0.46 -5.48
C LEU A 186 -13.59 0.05 -4.29
N ARG A 187 -14.88 -0.25 -4.31
CA ARG A 187 -15.76 -0.07 -3.17
C ARG A 187 -16.25 -1.44 -2.76
N LEU A 188 -15.77 -1.92 -1.62
CA LEU A 188 -16.21 -3.19 -1.07
C LEU A 188 -17.69 -3.11 -0.75
N GLN A 189 -18.46 -4.06 -1.26
CA GLN A 189 -19.80 -4.32 -0.77
C GLN A 189 -19.74 -4.82 0.67
N ALA A 190 -20.85 -4.70 1.41
CA ALA A 190 -20.90 -5.11 2.81
C ALA A 190 -20.46 -6.57 3.03
N HIS A 191 -20.84 -7.47 2.12
CA HIS A 191 -20.45 -8.88 2.20
C HIS A 191 -18.95 -9.09 1.91
N GLU A 192 -18.35 -8.38 0.95
CA GLU A 192 -16.91 -8.45 0.66
C GLU A 192 -16.07 -7.90 1.82
N ALA A 193 -16.54 -6.81 2.43
CA ALA A 193 -15.93 -6.26 3.64
C ALA A 193 -16.02 -7.25 4.81
N ALA A 194 -17.14 -7.96 4.97
CA ALA A 194 -17.28 -8.99 6.00
C ALA A 194 -16.34 -10.17 5.75
N LEU A 195 -16.20 -10.64 4.51
CA LEU A 195 -15.27 -11.73 4.16
C LEU A 195 -13.82 -11.37 4.53
N LEU A 196 -13.37 -10.17 4.16
CA LEU A 196 -12.03 -9.70 4.58
C LEU A 196 -11.89 -9.62 6.10
N ALA A 197 -12.91 -9.10 6.80
CA ALA A 197 -12.89 -9.02 8.26
C ALA A 197 -12.74 -10.41 8.90
N THR A 198 -13.51 -11.40 8.43
CA THR A 198 -13.45 -12.78 8.91
C THR A 198 -12.07 -13.38 8.68
N HIS A 199 -11.48 -13.17 7.50
CA HIS A 199 -10.12 -13.64 7.22
C HIS A 199 -9.08 -12.97 8.12
N CYS A 200 -9.14 -11.64 8.30
CA CYS A 200 -8.28 -10.92 9.24
C CYS A 200 -8.39 -11.49 10.66
N ALA A 201 -9.62 -11.71 11.15
CA ALA A 201 -9.86 -12.23 12.49
C ALA A 201 -9.36 -13.68 12.68
N PHE A 202 -9.51 -14.51 11.65
CA PHE A 202 -8.99 -15.88 11.66
C PHE A 202 -7.46 -15.91 11.78
N ILE A 203 -6.79 -15.00 11.08
CA ILE A 203 -5.32 -14.89 11.06
C ILE A 203 -4.77 -14.26 12.35
N ALA A 204 -5.50 -13.31 12.94
CA ALA A 204 -5.10 -12.64 14.18
C ALA A 204 -5.31 -13.51 15.43
N SER A 205 -6.12 -14.56 15.35
CA SER A 205 -6.30 -15.52 16.45
C SER A 205 -5.00 -16.29 16.68
N PRO A 206 -4.55 -16.50 17.94
CA PRO A 206 -3.43 -17.36 18.22
C PRO A 206 -3.72 -18.75 17.67
N GLN A 207 -2.91 -19.22 16.73
CA GLN A 207 -3.00 -20.62 16.34
C GLN A 207 -2.53 -21.44 17.54
N THR A 208 -3.47 -22.06 18.25
CA THR A 208 -3.18 -23.11 19.20
C THR A 208 -2.52 -24.25 18.43
N SER A 209 -1.19 -24.31 18.47
CA SER A 209 -0.44 -25.45 17.99
C SER A 209 -0.83 -26.65 18.85
N ASN A 210 -1.42 -27.68 18.25
CA ASN A 210 -1.49 -29.02 18.84
C ASN A 210 -0.11 -29.69 18.82
#